data_AF-A0A924UJJ5-F1
#
_entry.id   AF-A0A924UJJ5-F1
#
_cell.length_a   1.000
_cell.length_b   1.000
_cell.length_c   1.000
_cell.angle_alpha   90.00
_cell.angle_beta   90.00
_cell.angle_gamma   90.00
#
_symmetry.space_group_name_H-M   'P 1'
#
loop_
_entity.id
_entity.type
_entity.pdbx_description
1 polymer ?
#
loop_
_entity_poly.entity_id
_entity_poly.type
_entity_poly.pdbx_seq_one_letter_code
_entity_poly.pdbx_strand_id
1 'polypeptide(L)'
;MKTEKEFSEFFVSHCAHESKQADFIVTISKTYWKDLTSHILGYFNYEERLAITEKAAQQLSLRCKNAVPTEAWPEVIRDFVNEQSWGFATTTKKPPYKETEQQKIFWTLFKFIWAFFQSMIILKTAVYYFGLEGGNHPDQTSGAWVWLFFSLSASSLIFFAYRNRHYQD
;
A
#
# COMPACT_ATOMS: atom_id res chain seq x y z
N MET A 1 7.47 -8.99 5.05
CA MET A 1 6.13 -9.24 4.48
C MET A 1 6.35 -9.35 2.98
N LYS A 2 5.94 -10.47 2.36
CA LYS A 2 6.23 -10.72 0.95
C LYS A 2 5.47 -9.74 0.06
N THR A 3 6.19 -9.06 -0.81
CA THR A 3 5.70 -8.28 -1.94
C THR A 3 5.04 -9.20 -2.97
N GLU A 4 4.21 -8.65 -3.85
CA GLU A 4 3.66 -9.38 -5.01
C GLU A 4 4.76 -10.13 -5.79
N LYS A 5 5.94 -9.52 -5.89
CA LYS A 5 7.12 -10.11 -6.50
C LYS A 5 7.59 -11.35 -5.75
N GLU A 6 7.73 -11.27 -4.42
CA GLU A 6 8.14 -12.42 -3.60
C GLU A 6 7.09 -13.54 -3.58
N PHE A 7 5.81 -13.22 -3.70
CA PHE A 7 4.75 -14.23 -3.88
C PHE A 7 4.81 -14.91 -5.25
N SER A 8 5.04 -14.13 -6.32
CA SER A 8 5.25 -14.67 -7.67
C SER A 8 6.50 -15.56 -7.72
N GLU A 9 7.61 -15.12 -7.15
CA GLU A 9 8.85 -15.90 -7.07
C GLU A 9 8.65 -17.20 -6.28
N PHE A 10 7.90 -17.13 -5.17
CA PHE A 10 7.55 -18.31 -4.38
C PHE A 10 6.67 -19.30 -5.16
N PHE A 11 5.69 -18.80 -5.92
CA PHE A 11 4.85 -19.64 -6.77
C PHE A 11 5.66 -20.33 -7.86
N VAL A 12 6.56 -19.60 -8.53
CA VAL A 12 7.46 -20.15 -9.55
C VAL A 12 8.40 -21.17 -8.93
N SER A 13 9.01 -20.89 -7.77
CA SER A 13 9.95 -21.85 -7.14
C SER A 13 9.28 -23.17 -6.77
N HIS A 14 8.00 -23.16 -6.39
CA HIS A 14 7.24 -24.37 -6.07
C HIS A 14 6.77 -25.13 -7.32
N CYS A 15 6.60 -24.46 -8.46
CA CYS A 15 6.16 -25.09 -9.72
C CYS A 15 7.31 -25.49 -10.67
N ALA A 16 8.45 -24.80 -10.61
CA ALA A 16 9.51 -24.87 -11.63
C ALA A 16 10.25 -26.21 -11.69
N HIS A 17 10.13 -27.07 -10.68
CA HIS A 17 10.84 -28.35 -10.65
C HIS A 17 10.28 -29.42 -11.59
N GLU A 18 9.05 -29.26 -12.11
CA GLU A 18 8.35 -30.38 -12.77
C GLU A 18 7.76 -30.08 -14.17
N SER A 19 7.85 -28.86 -14.70
CA SER A 19 7.14 -28.48 -15.94
C SER A 19 8.05 -28.20 -17.15
N LYS A 20 7.66 -28.74 -18.32
CA LYS A 20 8.30 -28.50 -19.63
C LYS A 20 7.99 -27.12 -20.24
N GLN A 21 7.15 -26.28 -19.61
CA GLN A 21 6.73 -24.96 -20.11
C GLN A 21 6.93 -23.86 -19.06
N ALA A 22 8.20 -23.53 -18.79
CA ALA A 22 8.58 -22.50 -17.81
C ALA A 22 7.96 -21.11 -18.11
N ASP A 23 7.84 -20.74 -19.38
CA ASP A 23 7.32 -19.42 -19.79
C ASP A 23 5.85 -19.21 -19.40
N PHE A 24 5.06 -20.28 -19.46
CA PHE A 24 3.65 -20.22 -19.07
C PHE A 24 3.49 -20.09 -17.55
N ILE A 25 4.35 -20.76 -16.77
CA ILE A 25 4.37 -20.63 -15.30
C ILE A 25 4.72 -19.20 -14.89
N VAL A 26 5.68 -18.56 -15.55
CA VAL A 26 6.03 -17.14 -15.30
C VAL A 26 4.89 -16.19 -15.67
N THR A 27 4.07 -16.57 -16.66
CA THR A 27 2.88 -15.79 -17.02
C THR A 27 1.79 -15.94 -15.95
N ILE A 28 1.50 -17.17 -15.52
CA ILE A 28 0.56 -17.44 -14.43
C ILE A 28 1.01 -16.74 -13.15
N SER A 29 2.30 -16.78 -12.79
CA SER A 29 2.76 -16.21 -11.52
C SER A 29 2.50 -14.70 -11.39
N LYS A 30 2.24 -14.00 -12.51
CA LYS A 30 1.85 -12.59 -12.52
C LYS A 30 0.34 -12.37 -12.35
N THR A 31 -0.49 -13.33 -12.75
CA THR A 31 -1.96 -13.20 -12.76
C THR A 31 -2.68 -14.13 -11.78
N TYR A 32 -1.99 -15.12 -11.21
CA TYR A 32 -2.61 -16.24 -10.50
C TYR A 32 -3.54 -15.79 -9.38
N TRP A 33 -3.14 -14.76 -8.62
CA TRP A 33 -3.94 -14.26 -7.51
C TRP A 33 -5.24 -13.64 -8.00
N LYS A 34 -5.18 -12.89 -9.11
CA LYS A 34 -6.37 -12.30 -9.74
C LYS A 34 -7.26 -13.40 -10.31
N ASP A 35 -6.68 -14.41 -10.94
CA ASP A 35 -7.44 -15.52 -11.52
C ASP A 35 -8.21 -16.28 -10.44
N LEU A 36 -7.55 -16.59 -9.31
CA LEU A 36 -8.16 -17.25 -8.16
C LEU A 36 -9.21 -16.39 -7.46
N THR A 37 -9.00 -15.09 -7.31
CA THR A 37 -9.86 -14.24 -6.45
C THR A 37 -10.88 -13.39 -7.20
N SER A 38 -10.87 -13.38 -8.53
CA SER A 38 -11.77 -12.55 -9.36
C SER A 38 -13.26 -12.71 -9.08
N HIS A 39 -13.69 -13.87 -8.58
CA HIS A 39 -15.07 -14.20 -8.25
C HIS A 39 -15.44 -13.99 -6.77
N ILE A 40 -14.47 -13.63 -5.92
CA ILE A 40 -14.63 -13.59 -4.47
C ILE A 40 -14.94 -12.17 -4.02
N LEU A 41 -16.03 -12.02 -3.28
CA LEU A 41 -16.41 -10.76 -2.61
C LEU A 41 -15.85 -10.75 -1.18
N GLY A 42 -14.56 -10.46 -1.04
CA GLY A 42 -13.90 -10.38 0.26
C GLY A 42 -12.39 -10.27 0.17
N TYR A 43 -11.75 -10.26 1.35
CA TYR A 43 -10.30 -10.20 1.48
C TYR A 43 -9.79 -11.41 2.26
N PHE A 44 -8.66 -11.96 1.82
CA PHE A 44 -7.89 -12.91 2.60
C PHE A 44 -6.87 -12.16 3.46
N ASN A 45 -6.62 -12.68 4.64
CA ASN A 45 -5.51 -12.22 5.45
C ASN A 45 -4.17 -12.64 4.80
N TYR A 46 -3.06 -12.10 5.31
CA TYR A 46 -1.75 -12.35 4.71
C TYR A 46 -1.31 -13.83 4.80
N GLU A 47 -1.63 -14.52 5.90
CA GLU A 47 -1.25 -15.92 6.13
C GLU A 47 -2.06 -16.86 5.24
N GLU A 48 -3.37 -16.61 5.13
CA GLU A 48 -4.27 -17.30 4.20
C GLU A 48 -3.82 -17.11 2.77
N ARG A 49 -3.45 -15.88 2.38
CA ARG A 49 -2.93 -15.62 1.03
C ARG A 49 -1.69 -16.47 0.74
N LEU A 50 -0.75 -16.57 1.68
CA LEU A 50 0.44 -17.41 1.52
C LEU A 50 0.07 -18.89 1.40
N ALA A 51 -0.82 -19.39 2.26
CA ALA A 51 -1.29 -20.78 2.23
C ALA A 51 -2.05 -21.10 0.93
N ILE A 52 -2.85 -20.18 0.41
CA ILE A 52 -3.54 -20.31 -0.88
C ILE A 52 -2.51 -20.35 -2.01
N THR A 53 -1.51 -19.47 -2.02
CA THR A 53 -0.46 -19.49 -3.05
C THR A 53 0.31 -20.81 -3.03
N GLU A 54 0.65 -21.32 -1.85
CA GLU A 54 1.33 -22.61 -1.69
C GLU A 54 0.46 -23.77 -2.19
N LYS A 55 -0.80 -23.83 -1.74
CA LYS A 55 -1.73 -24.89 -2.15
C LYS A 55 -2.03 -24.83 -3.65
N ALA A 56 -2.15 -23.64 -4.23
CA ALA A 56 -2.32 -23.47 -5.68
C ALA A 56 -1.11 -23.96 -6.46
N ALA A 57 0.10 -23.66 -6.00
CA ALA A 57 1.34 -24.15 -6.62
C ALA A 57 1.45 -25.68 -6.51
N GLN A 58 1.10 -26.26 -5.35
CA GLN A 58 1.08 -27.72 -5.15
C GLN A 58 0.04 -28.41 -6.03
N GLN A 59 -1.18 -27.87 -6.14
CA GLN A 59 -2.21 -28.42 -7.01
C GLN A 59 -1.82 -28.34 -8.49
N LEU A 60 -1.19 -27.22 -8.88
CA LEU A 60 -0.69 -27.07 -10.24
C LEU A 60 0.44 -28.07 -10.53
N SER A 61 1.42 -28.24 -9.63
CA SER A 61 2.52 -29.20 -9.85
C SER A 61 2.01 -30.64 -9.96
N LEU A 62 1.08 -31.04 -9.08
CA LEU A 62 0.43 -32.35 -9.13
C LEU A 62 -0.27 -32.60 -10.47
N ARG A 63 -1.03 -31.62 -10.98
CA ARG A 63 -1.77 -31.75 -12.25
C ARG A 63 -0.84 -31.66 -13.48
N CYS A 64 0.25 -30.90 -13.39
CA CYS A 64 1.27 -30.82 -14.44
C CYS A 64 2.02 -32.14 -14.67
N LYS A 65 1.94 -33.11 -13.74
CA LYS A 65 2.49 -34.46 -13.98
C LYS A 65 1.76 -35.21 -15.09
N ASN A 66 0.46 -34.95 -15.24
CA ASN A 66 -0.43 -35.67 -16.15
C ASN A 66 -0.90 -34.81 -17.34
N ALA A 67 -0.85 -33.49 -17.23
CA ALA A 67 -1.36 -32.55 -18.24
C ALA A 67 -0.40 -31.38 -18.49
N VAL A 68 -0.63 -30.65 -19.57
CA VAL A 68 0.12 -29.43 -19.88
C VAL A 68 -0.31 -28.30 -18.92
N PRO A 69 0.60 -27.44 -18.42
CA PRO A 69 0.27 -26.35 -17.51
C PRO A 69 -0.90 -25.47 -17.97
N THR A 70 -1.06 -25.27 -19.28
CA THR A 70 -2.16 -24.52 -19.91
C THR A 70 -3.54 -25.12 -19.65
N GLU A 71 -3.63 -26.44 -19.54
CA GLU A 71 -4.86 -27.17 -19.29
C GLU A 71 -5.08 -27.40 -17.80
N ALA A 72 -3.99 -27.61 -17.04
CA ALA A 72 -4.04 -27.84 -15.61
C ALA A 72 -4.48 -26.60 -14.81
N TRP A 73 -4.06 -25.39 -15.20
CA TRP A 73 -4.37 -24.17 -14.44
C TRP A 73 -5.87 -23.85 -14.34
N PRO A 74 -6.66 -23.88 -15.42
CA PRO A 74 -8.12 -23.75 -15.34
C PRO A 74 -8.79 -24.74 -14.37
N GLU A 75 -8.25 -25.96 -14.25
CA GLU A 75 -8.80 -26.94 -13.32
C GLU A 75 -8.47 -26.62 -11.86
N VAL A 76 -7.26 -26.11 -11.58
CA VAL A 76 -6.91 -25.62 -10.23
C VAL A 76 -7.83 -24.48 -9.81
N ILE A 77 -8.14 -23.55 -10.73
CA ILE A 77 -9.10 -22.46 -10.46
C ILE A 77 -10.48 -23.04 -10.19
N ARG A 78 -10.93 -24.01 -10.99
CA ARG A 78 -12.25 -24.64 -10.82
C ARG A 78 -12.35 -25.35 -9.46
N ASP A 79 -11.32 -26.08 -9.06
CA ASP A 79 -11.25 -26.70 -7.73
C ASP A 79 -11.33 -25.65 -6.63
N PHE A 80 -10.58 -24.55 -6.77
CA PHE A 80 -10.61 -23.45 -5.79
C PHE A 80 -12.01 -22.85 -5.64
N VAL A 81 -12.73 -22.66 -6.75
CA VAL A 81 -14.11 -22.16 -6.74
C VAL A 81 -15.06 -23.18 -6.10
N ASN A 82 -14.98 -24.44 -6.52
CA ASN A 82 -15.90 -25.50 -6.11
C ASN A 82 -15.76 -25.88 -4.63
N GLU A 83 -14.53 -25.86 -4.10
CA GLU A 83 -14.23 -26.19 -2.71
C GLU A 83 -14.28 -24.97 -1.78
N GLN A 84 -15.07 -23.94 -2.13
CA GLN A 84 -15.23 -22.73 -1.31
C GLN A 84 -13.88 -22.13 -0.88
N SER A 85 -13.01 -21.86 -1.85
CA SER A 85 -11.66 -21.36 -1.59
C SER A 85 -10.85 -22.28 -0.69
N TRP A 86 -11.01 -23.61 -0.84
CA TRP A 86 -10.32 -24.63 -0.04
C TRP A 86 -10.55 -24.53 1.47
N GLY A 87 -11.69 -23.95 1.89
CA GLY A 87 -12.03 -23.74 3.30
C GLY A 87 -11.37 -22.51 3.93
N PHE A 88 -10.68 -21.66 3.17
CA PHE A 88 -10.16 -20.38 3.68
C PHE A 88 -11.31 -19.37 3.80
N ALA A 89 -11.47 -18.79 4.99
CA ALA A 89 -12.53 -17.82 5.26
C ALA A 89 -12.16 -16.44 4.69
N THR A 90 -13.11 -15.80 4.03
CA THR A 90 -12.93 -14.42 3.57
C THR A 90 -13.39 -13.44 4.65
N THR A 91 -12.70 -12.32 4.75
CA THR A 91 -13.06 -11.21 5.62
C THR A 91 -13.65 -10.07 4.81
N THR A 92 -14.76 -9.49 5.29
CA THR A 92 -15.42 -8.35 4.62
C THR A 92 -14.58 -7.07 4.72
N LYS A 93 -13.75 -6.95 5.76
CA LYS A 93 -12.89 -5.79 5.97
C LYS A 93 -11.52 -6.07 5.39
N LYS A 94 -11.03 -5.15 4.54
CA LYS A 94 -9.66 -5.18 4.06
C LYS A 94 -8.70 -5.24 5.27
N PRO A 95 -7.83 -6.26 5.35
CA PRO A 95 -6.91 -6.35 6.47
C PRO A 95 -6.03 -5.09 6.50
N PRO A 96 -5.82 -4.48 7.68
CA PRO A 96 -4.95 -3.32 7.79
C PRO A 96 -3.56 -3.71 7.32
N TYR A 97 -2.99 -2.89 6.43
CA TYR A 97 -1.62 -3.08 6.00
C TYR A 97 -0.72 -2.93 7.23
N LYS A 98 0.00 -4.00 7.61
CA LYS A 98 0.99 -3.92 8.69
C LYS A 98 2.17 -3.11 8.16
N GLU A 99 2.20 -1.83 8.49
CA GLU A 99 3.35 -0.97 8.22
C GLU A 99 4.58 -1.55 8.91
N THR A 100 5.72 -1.56 8.22
CA THR A 100 6.98 -1.91 8.87
C THR A 100 7.41 -0.82 9.84
N GLU A 101 8.19 -1.17 10.87
CA GLU A 101 8.78 -0.20 11.81
C GLU A 101 9.45 0.97 11.07
N GLN A 102 10.20 0.67 10.00
CA GLN A 102 10.83 1.68 9.15
C GLN A 102 9.83 2.58 8.42
N GLN A 103 8.72 2.04 7.92
CA GLN A 103 7.67 2.85 7.27
C GLN A 103 6.96 3.75 8.28
N LYS A 104 6.71 3.24 9.49
CA LYS A 104 6.13 4.04 10.58
C LYS A 104 7.04 5.20 10.96
N ILE A 105 8.35 4.96 11.06
CA ILE A 105 9.37 5.98 11.30
C ILE A 105 9.38 6.99 10.14
N PHE A 106 9.38 6.52 8.88
CA PHE A 106 9.37 7.39 7.70
C PHE A 106 8.16 8.31 7.68
N TRP A 107 6.94 7.78 7.88
CA TRP A 107 5.72 8.61 7.88
C TRP A 107 5.69 9.60 9.04
N THR A 108 6.28 9.23 10.18
CA THR A 108 6.43 10.13 11.32
C THR A 108 7.38 11.27 10.97
N LEU A 109 8.59 10.96 10.48
CA LEU A 109 9.58 11.96 10.05
C LEU A 109 9.05 12.84 8.90
N PHE A 110 8.34 12.25 7.94
CA PHE A 110 7.78 12.96 6.80
C PHE A 110 6.80 14.05 7.25
N LYS A 111 5.94 13.79 8.24
CA LYS A 111 5.05 14.81 8.81
C LYS A 111 5.81 16.00 9.38
N PHE A 112 6.93 15.75 10.08
CA PHE A 112 7.78 16.82 10.62
C PHE A 112 8.52 17.59 9.52
N ILE A 113 9.09 16.88 8.54
CA ILE A 113 9.75 17.50 7.39
C ILE A 113 8.74 18.36 6.61
N TRP A 114 7.53 17.87 6.40
CA TRP A 114 6.47 18.61 5.73
C TRP A 114 6.06 19.86 6.51
N ALA A 115 5.90 19.77 7.83
CA ALA A 115 5.61 20.92 8.68
C ALA A 115 6.74 21.96 8.61
N PHE A 116 8.01 21.54 8.57
CA PHE A 116 9.16 22.42 8.39
C PHE A 116 9.09 23.17 7.05
N PHE A 117 8.83 22.47 5.94
CA PHE A 117 8.66 23.11 4.63
C PHE A 117 7.52 24.12 4.61
N GLN A 118 6.37 23.78 5.20
CA GLN A 118 5.24 24.71 5.34
C GLN A 118 5.65 25.96 6.13
N SER A 119 6.35 25.79 7.25
CA SER A 119 6.84 26.92 8.05
C SER A 119 7.80 27.83 7.28
N MET A 120 8.66 27.24 6.44
CA MET A 120 9.62 27.97 5.62
C MET A 120 8.92 28.76 4.50
N ILE A 121 7.88 28.18 3.88
CA ILE A 121 7.06 28.87 2.88
C ILE A 121 6.34 30.05 3.54
N ILE A 122 5.69 29.83 4.68
CA ILE A 122 4.99 30.89 5.41
C ILE A 122 5.96 32.00 5.82
N LEU A 123 7.13 31.65 6.35
CA LEU A 123 8.15 32.62 6.75
C LEU A 123 8.64 33.42 5.53
N LYS A 124 8.91 32.77 4.40
CA LYS A 124 9.34 33.45 3.18
C LYS A 124 8.25 34.38 2.65
N THR A 125 7.00 33.93 2.59
CA THR A 125 5.86 34.77 2.21
C THR A 125 5.72 35.94 3.17
N ALA A 126 5.87 35.72 4.47
CA ALA A 126 5.78 36.78 5.46
C ALA A 126 6.90 37.82 5.31
N VAL A 127 8.16 37.41 5.17
CA VAL A 127 9.29 38.31 5.01
C VAL A 127 9.22 39.05 3.67
N TYR A 128 8.90 38.35 2.58
CA TYR A 128 8.92 38.95 1.25
C TYR A 128 7.72 39.87 1.01
N TYR A 129 6.51 39.42 1.37
CA TYR A 129 5.31 40.22 1.18
C TYR A 129 5.18 41.31 2.25
N PHE A 130 5.47 41.05 3.53
CA PHE A 130 5.30 42.09 4.56
C PHE A 130 6.53 42.97 4.76
N GLY A 131 7.74 42.43 4.56
CA GLY A 131 8.99 43.19 4.71
C GLY A 131 9.27 44.15 3.56
N LEU A 132 8.98 43.75 2.31
CA LEU A 132 9.20 44.60 1.14
C LEU A 132 7.94 45.39 0.75
N GLU A 133 6.76 44.77 0.69
CA GLU A 133 5.53 45.47 0.30
C GLU A 133 5.06 46.44 1.40
N GLY A 134 5.14 46.03 2.67
CA GLY A 134 4.79 46.90 3.81
C GLY A 134 5.71 48.11 3.98
N GLY A 135 6.96 48.01 3.49
CA GLY A 135 7.89 49.14 3.42
C GLY A 135 7.61 50.09 2.25
N ASN A 136 7.04 49.59 1.15
CA ASN A 136 6.79 50.35 -0.08
C ASN A 136 5.35 50.92 -0.17
N HIS A 137 4.35 50.24 0.41
CA HIS A 137 2.93 50.60 0.33
C HIS A 137 2.23 50.40 1.69
N PRO A 138 2.26 51.40 2.59
CA PRO A 138 1.71 51.30 3.95
C PRO A 138 0.18 51.35 4.04
N ASP A 139 -0.53 51.25 2.91
CA ASP A 139 -1.99 51.35 2.86
C ASP A 139 -2.66 50.12 3.54
N GLN A 140 -3.74 50.41 4.27
CA GLN A 140 -4.31 49.60 5.36
C GLN A 140 -4.78 48.17 5.00
N THR A 141 -4.81 47.79 3.73
CA THR A 141 -5.23 46.45 3.27
C THR A 141 -4.19 45.36 3.51
N SER A 142 -2.89 45.71 3.56
CA SER A 142 -1.79 44.75 3.80
C SER A 142 -1.88 44.09 5.19
N GLY A 143 -2.21 44.87 6.23
CA GLY A 143 -2.19 44.41 7.63
C GLY A 143 -3.21 43.31 7.97
N ALA A 144 -4.41 43.34 7.37
CA ALA A 144 -5.44 42.33 7.64
C ALA A 144 -5.04 40.94 7.10
N TRP A 145 -4.40 40.89 5.93
CA TRP A 145 -3.88 39.66 5.36
C TRP A 145 -2.73 39.10 6.20
N VAL A 146 -1.88 39.94 6.81
CA VAL A 146 -0.85 39.51 7.77
C VAL A 146 -1.47 38.70 8.90
N TRP A 147 -2.46 39.28 9.58
CA TRP A 147 -3.09 38.65 10.73
C TRP A 147 -3.83 37.37 10.34
N LEU A 148 -4.41 37.31 9.14
CA LEU A 148 -5.05 36.11 8.62
C LEU A 148 -4.03 34.98 8.36
N PHE A 149 -2.90 35.27 7.70
CA PHE A 149 -1.85 34.27 7.47
C PHE A 149 -1.18 33.82 8.76
N PHE A 150 -0.96 34.73 9.71
CA PHE A 150 -0.38 34.40 11.00
C PHE A 150 -1.33 33.53 11.83
N SER A 151 -2.63 33.86 11.83
CA SER A 151 -3.67 33.07 12.51
C SER A 151 -3.83 31.68 11.91
N LEU A 152 -3.78 31.56 10.58
CA LEU A 152 -3.79 30.27 9.89
C LEU A 152 -2.55 29.43 10.21
N SER A 153 -1.37 30.05 10.23
CA SER A 153 -0.12 29.39 10.59
C SER A 153 -0.15 28.88 12.03
N ALA A 154 -0.54 29.74 12.99
CA ALA A 154 -0.67 29.38 14.39
C ALA A 154 -1.73 28.28 14.60
N SER A 155 -2.88 28.37 13.93
CA SER A 155 -3.94 27.36 14.00
C SER A 155 -3.47 26.00 13.44
N SER A 156 -2.73 26.01 12.33
CA SER A 156 -2.13 24.80 11.75
C SER A 156 -1.14 24.14 12.71
N LEU A 157 -0.31 24.93 13.39
CA LEU A 157 0.67 24.46 14.37
C LEU A 157 0.00 23.89 15.63
N ILE A 158 -1.02 24.58 16.16
CA ILE A 158 -1.82 24.12 17.30
C ILE A 158 -2.54 22.81 16.95
N PHE A 159 -3.15 22.73 15.76
CA PHE A 159 -3.82 21.52 15.29
C PHE A 159 -2.84 20.35 15.14
N PHE A 160 -1.65 20.60 14.57
CA PHE A 160 -0.60 19.60 14.45
C PHE A 160 -0.12 19.09 15.82
N ALA A 161 0.14 20.00 16.77
CA ALA A 161 0.54 19.67 18.13
C ALA A 161 -0.54 18.86 18.87
N TYR A 162 -1.81 19.26 18.75
CA TYR A 162 -2.94 18.54 19.34
C TYR A 162 -3.07 17.12 18.77
N ARG A 163 -3.01 16.97 17.44
CA ARG A 163 -3.17 15.67 16.76
C ARG A 163 -1.99 14.72 17.00
N ASN A 164 -0.80 15.25 17.25
CA ASN A 164 0.40 14.45 17.52
C ASN A 164 0.78 14.37 19.00
N ARG A 165 -0.05 14.83 19.95
CA ARG A 165 0.30 14.81 21.39
C ARG A 165 0.60 13.42 21.96
N HIS A 166 0.08 12.37 21.33
CA HIS A 166 0.23 10.98 21.76
C HIS A 166 1.51 10.31 21.25
N TYR A 167 2.40 11.04 20.57
CA TYR A 167 3.72 10.54 20.15
C TYR A 167 4.86 10.88 21.15
N GLN A 168 4.53 11.45 22.31
CA GLN A 168 5.50 11.82 23.37
C GLN A 168 5.67 10.76 24.47
N ASP A 169 4.96 9.63 24.39
CA ASP A 169 5.15 8.42 25.22
C ASP A 169 5.69 7.28 24.35
#